data_AF-A0A519UBC7-F1
#
_entry.id   AF-A0A519UBC7-F1
#
_cell.length_a   1.000
_cell.length_b   1.000
_cell.length_c   1.000
_cell.angle_alpha   90.00
_cell.angle_beta   90.00
_cell.angle_gamma   90.00
#
_symmetry.space_group_name_H-M   'P 1'
#
loop_
_entity.id
_entity.type
_entity.pdbx_description
1 polymer ?
#
loop_
_entity_poly.entity_id
_entity_poly.type
_entity_poly.pdbx_seq_one_letter_code
_entity_poly.pdbx_strand_id
1 'polypeptide(L)'
;MEDVLRFETISSYNTFNNAETLHPLVSVIDLSKAAPRPASSMYFGFYTIFLKEVICGDLRYGKHTYDYQEGTLVFIGPGQVVTVENTGALYQPKGHVLVFHPDLIHGTPLGKNIRDYSFFGYQSNEALHVSEREKKLVLDCFEKIAYELDHAID
;
A
#
# COMPACT_ATOMS: atom_id res chain seq x y z
N MET A 1 -20.33 15.36 -1.78
CA MET A 1 -19.18 14.93 -2.60
C MET A 1 -18.11 14.60 -1.58
N GLU A 2 -17.82 13.32 -1.34
CA GLU A 2 -16.77 12.96 -0.39
C GLU A 2 -15.41 13.37 -0.99
N ASP A 3 -14.63 14.15 -0.25
CA ASP A 3 -13.30 14.57 -0.70
C ASP A 3 -12.37 13.35 -0.74
N VAL A 4 -11.94 12.97 -1.94
CA VAL A 4 -10.98 11.88 -2.15
C VAL A 4 -9.57 12.46 -2.02
N LEU A 5 -8.79 11.95 -1.07
CA LEU A 5 -7.37 12.26 -0.95
C LEU A 5 -6.62 11.67 -2.15
N ARG A 6 -5.91 12.50 -2.92
CA ARG A 6 -5.22 12.05 -4.13
C ARG A 6 -3.71 12.00 -3.92
N PHE A 7 -3.14 10.81 -4.09
CA PHE A 7 -1.70 10.59 -4.06
C PHE A 7 -1.19 10.27 -5.46
N GLU A 8 -0.56 11.25 -6.10
CA GLU A 8 0.02 11.09 -7.44
C GLU A 8 1.53 10.87 -7.41
N THR A 9 2.20 11.26 -6.32
CA THR A 9 3.65 11.07 -6.12
C THR A 9 3.94 10.28 -4.86
N ILE A 10 5.04 9.53 -4.87
CA ILE A 10 5.53 8.80 -3.68
C ILE A 10 5.76 9.77 -2.51
N SER A 11 6.35 10.94 -2.78
CA SER A 11 6.58 11.98 -1.77
C SER A 11 5.28 12.43 -1.08
N SER A 12 4.20 12.69 -1.84
CA SER A 12 2.92 13.13 -1.26
C SER A 12 2.34 12.09 -0.28
N TYR A 13 2.48 10.81 -0.61
CA TYR A 13 2.01 9.73 0.24
C TYR A 13 2.93 9.49 1.45
N ASN A 14 4.24 9.62 1.28
CA ASN A 14 5.21 9.53 2.37
C ASN A 14 4.98 10.63 3.42
N THR A 15 4.85 11.89 2.98
CA THR A 15 4.54 13.02 3.88
C THR A 15 3.24 12.79 4.64
N PHE A 16 2.20 12.30 3.97
CA PHE A 16 0.92 11.96 4.61
C PHE A 16 1.05 10.88 5.70
N ASN A 17 1.98 9.93 5.54
CA ASN A 17 2.23 8.85 6.50
C ASN A 17 3.42 9.13 7.43
N ASN A 18 3.88 10.38 7.53
CA ASN A 18 5.01 10.78 8.37
C ASN A 18 6.30 9.97 8.06
N ALA A 19 6.52 9.69 6.78
CA ALA A 19 7.69 8.99 6.28
C ALA A 19 8.57 9.94 5.45
N GLU A 20 9.88 9.74 5.54
CA GLU A 20 10.85 10.42 4.68
C GLU A 20 10.79 9.86 3.26
N THR A 21 11.08 10.70 2.26
CA THR A 21 11.14 10.26 0.86
C THR A 21 12.60 10.08 0.46
N LEU A 22 13.09 8.84 0.50
CA LEU A 22 14.46 8.50 0.13
C LEU A 22 14.65 8.36 -1.40
N HIS A 23 13.60 7.97 -2.13
CA HIS A 23 13.64 7.81 -3.58
C HIS A 23 12.33 8.30 -4.23
N PRO A 24 12.38 8.98 -5.40
CA PRO A 24 11.19 9.58 -6.02
C PRO A 24 10.18 8.55 -6.56
N LEU A 25 10.63 7.34 -6.90
CA LEU A 25 9.80 6.31 -7.56
C LEU A 25 9.44 5.11 -6.67
N VAL A 26 9.97 4.98 -5.45
CA VAL A 26 9.69 3.83 -4.57
C VAL A 26 9.85 4.21 -3.11
N SER A 27 9.03 3.63 -2.24
CA SER A 27 9.18 3.75 -0.80
C SER A 27 8.66 2.53 -0.07
N VAL A 28 9.33 2.18 1.02
CA VAL A 28 8.82 1.27 2.05
C VAL A 28 8.42 2.12 3.26
N ILE A 29 7.23 1.90 3.79
CA ILE A 29 6.64 2.72 4.86
C ILE A 29 6.16 1.80 5.99
N ASP A 30 6.58 2.10 7.21
CA ASP A 30 6.03 1.54 8.43
C ASP A 30 4.88 2.44 8.91
N LEU A 31 3.64 1.95 8.74
CA LEU A 31 2.44 2.72 9.09
C LEU A 31 2.26 2.90 10.60
N SER A 32 2.96 2.12 11.44
CA SER A 32 2.90 2.30 12.89
C SER A 32 3.45 3.67 13.34
N LYS A 33 4.25 4.32 12.48
CA LYS A 33 4.81 5.67 12.69
C LYS A 33 3.94 6.80 12.14
N ALA A 34 2.88 6.46 11.39
CA ALA A 34 1.95 7.45 10.87
C ALA A 34 1.02 7.99 11.98
N ALA A 35 0.46 9.18 11.78
CA ALA A 35 -0.50 9.75 12.72
C ALA A 35 -1.86 9.02 12.67
N PRO A 36 -2.60 8.92 13.79
CA PRO A 36 -4.00 8.50 13.77
C PRO A 36 -4.82 9.37 12.81
N ARG A 37 -5.70 8.75 12.02
CA ARG A 37 -6.45 9.45 10.97
C ARG A 37 -7.89 8.97 10.87
N PRO A 38 -8.82 9.80 10.36
CA PRO A 38 -10.18 9.38 10.11
C PRO A 38 -10.24 8.44 8.89
N ALA A 39 -11.35 7.70 8.80
CA ALA A 39 -11.77 7.04 7.57
C ALA A 39 -11.80 8.04 6.41
N SER A 40 -11.24 7.66 5.26
CA SER A 40 -11.17 8.50 4.06
C SER A 40 -11.10 7.66 2.80
N SER A 41 -11.51 8.26 1.68
CA SER A 41 -11.30 7.73 0.34
C SER A 41 -9.96 8.22 -0.19
N MET A 42 -9.12 7.31 -0.68
CA MET A 42 -7.76 7.59 -1.13
C MET A 42 -7.57 7.09 -2.57
N TYR A 43 -7.15 7.97 -3.46
CA TYR A 43 -6.74 7.65 -4.83
C TYR A 43 -5.23 7.43 -4.88
N PHE A 44 -4.80 6.37 -5.57
CA PHE A 44 -3.40 6.00 -5.74
C PHE A 44 -3.00 6.06 -7.21
N GLY A 45 -2.07 6.95 -7.57
CA GLY A 45 -1.49 7.10 -8.91
C GLY A 45 -0.34 6.12 -9.20
N PHE A 46 -0.04 5.22 -8.26
CA PHE A 46 1.08 4.29 -8.30
C PHE A 46 0.67 2.93 -7.74
N TYR A 47 1.52 1.92 -7.91
CA TYR A 47 1.28 0.60 -7.32
C TYR A 47 1.49 0.65 -5.81
N THR A 48 0.57 0.05 -5.06
CA THR A 48 0.64 -0.04 -3.60
C THR A 48 0.41 -1.47 -3.15
N ILE A 49 1.26 -1.94 -2.24
CA ILE A 49 1.16 -3.25 -1.61
C ILE A 49 1.13 -3.03 -0.10
N PHE A 50 0.00 -3.32 0.54
CA PHE A 50 -0.16 -3.28 1.99
C PHE A 50 0.04 -4.68 2.56
N LEU A 51 0.89 -4.81 3.58
CA LEU A 51 0.92 -5.94 4.51
C LEU A 51 0.29 -5.49 5.82
N LYS A 52 -0.95 -5.92 6.07
CA LYS A 52 -1.67 -5.54 7.29
C LYS A 52 -1.30 -6.44 8.47
N GLU A 53 -1.02 -5.80 9.60
CA GLU A 53 -0.68 -6.48 10.86
C GLU A 53 -1.81 -6.47 11.89
N VAL A 54 -2.90 -5.72 11.67
CA VAL A 54 -4.02 -5.63 12.62
C VAL A 54 -5.37 -5.58 11.91
N ILE A 55 -6.40 -6.15 12.56
CA ILE A 55 -7.81 -5.94 12.25
C ILE A 55 -8.14 -4.46 12.50
N CYS A 56 -7.98 -3.62 11.49
CA CYS A 56 -8.36 -2.21 11.55
C CYS A 56 -9.51 -1.96 10.59
N GLY A 57 -10.73 -2.07 11.13
CA GLY A 57 -11.97 -1.67 10.48
C GLY A 57 -12.30 -2.44 9.20
N ASP A 58 -13.57 -2.42 8.86
CA ASP A 58 -14.07 -2.94 7.59
C ASP A 58 -13.62 -2.00 6.47
N LEU A 59 -12.49 -2.30 5.83
CA LEU A 59 -12.02 -1.54 4.67
C LEU A 59 -12.89 -1.96 3.46
N ARG A 60 -13.50 -0.97 2.79
CA ARG A 60 -14.35 -1.22 1.62
C ARG A 60 -13.59 -0.89 0.35
N TYR A 61 -13.29 -1.91 -0.43
CA TYR A 61 -12.75 -1.75 -1.76
C TYR A 61 -13.87 -2.01 -2.78
N GLY A 62 -14.34 -0.95 -3.44
CA GLY A 62 -15.50 -1.05 -4.34
C GLY A 62 -16.83 -1.34 -3.62
N LYS A 63 -17.57 -2.38 -4.08
CA LYS A 63 -18.90 -2.74 -3.55
C LYS A 63 -18.86 -3.79 -2.43
N HIS A 64 -17.70 -4.33 -2.09
CA HIS A 64 -17.56 -5.45 -1.16
C HIS A 64 -16.84 -5.02 0.12
N THR A 65 -17.39 -5.45 1.26
CA THR A 65 -16.76 -5.33 2.57
C THR A 65 -15.80 -6.51 2.74
N TYR A 66 -14.52 -6.23 3.01
CA TYR A 66 -13.49 -7.26 3.14
C TYR A 66 -13.18 -7.53 4.61
N ASP A 67 -13.18 -8.81 5.00
CA ASP A 67 -12.70 -9.26 6.31
C ASP A 67 -11.17 -9.37 6.28
N TYR A 68 -10.48 -8.30 6.68
CA TYR A 68 -9.01 -8.28 6.74
C TYR A 68 -8.53 -8.91 8.04
N GLN A 69 -8.22 -10.20 7.98
CA GLN A 69 -7.49 -10.90 9.05
C GLN A 69 -6.01 -10.49 9.05
N GLU A 70 -5.32 -10.72 10.17
CA GLU A 70 -3.87 -10.53 10.25
C GLU A 70 -3.14 -11.36 9.18
N GLY A 71 -2.07 -10.81 8.57
CA GLY A 71 -1.33 -11.52 7.52
C GLY A 71 -2.01 -11.45 6.16
N THR A 72 -2.68 -10.34 5.88
CA THR A 72 -3.34 -10.11 4.58
C THR A 72 -2.55 -9.12 3.74
N LEU A 73 -2.23 -9.51 2.51
CA LEU A 73 -1.68 -8.61 1.50
C LEU A 73 -2.79 -8.00 0.65
N VAL A 74 -2.74 -6.68 0.48
CA VAL A 74 -3.67 -5.93 -0.36
C VAL A 74 -2.89 -5.22 -1.45
N PHE A 75 -3.29 -5.45 -2.69
CA PHE A 75 -2.63 -4.92 -3.88
C PHE A 75 -3.54 -3.91 -4.55
N ILE A 76 -2.99 -2.73 -4.84
CA ILE A 76 -3.72 -1.64 -5.48
C ILE A 76 -2.90 -1.17 -6.68
N GLY A 77 -3.54 -1.20 -7.84
CA GLY A 77 -2.96 -0.69 -9.08
C GLY A 77 -3.10 0.84 -9.22
N PRO A 78 -2.27 1.47 -10.05
CA PRO A 78 -2.41 2.88 -10.40
C PRO A 78 -3.81 3.23 -10.91
N GLY A 79 -4.33 4.38 -10.51
CA GLY A 79 -5.65 4.87 -10.92
C GLY A 79 -6.82 4.41 -10.05
N GLN A 80 -6.56 3.63 -9.00
CA GLN A 80 -7.61 3.05 -8.15
C GLN A 80 -7.90 3.92 -6.92
N VAL A 81 -9.12 3.79 -6.41
CA VAL A 81 -9.60 4.46 -5.19
C VAL A 81 -9.93 3.41 -4.13
N VAL A 82 -9.44 3.62 -2.91
CA VAL A 82 -9.70 2.78 -1.73
C VAL A 82 -10.47 3.60 -0.71
N THR A 83 -11.57 3.07 -0.19
CA THR A 83 -12.37 3.73 0.84
C THR A 83 -12.24 2.99 2.17
N VAL A 84 -11.68 3.65 3.17
CA VAL A 84 -11.70 3.14 4.54
C VAL A 84 -13.04 3.56 5.15
N GLU A 85 -13.86 2.62 5.60
CA GLU A 85 -15.06 2.93 6.40
C GLU A 85 -14.75 2.71 7.88
N ASN A 86 -15.14 3.65 8.73
CA ASN A 86 -15.04 3.54 10.17
C ASN A 86 -16.20 4.30 10.82
N THR A 87 -16.56 3.96 12.04
CA THR A 87 -17.69 4.51 12.82
C THR A 87 -17.47 5.95 13.31
N GLY A 88 -16.65 6.75 12.60
CA GLY A 88 -16.32 8.13 12.93
C GLY A 88 -15.15 8.31 13.91
N ALA A 89 -14.56 7.22 14.40
CA ALA A 89 -13.36 7.27 15.23
C ALA A 89 -12.08 7.42 14.38
N LEU A 90 -11.06 8.08 14.96
CA LEU A 90 -9.70 8.01 14.43
C LEU A 90 -9.18 6.59 14.61
N TYR A 91 -8.50 6.07 13.59
CA TYR A 91 -7.78 4.79 13.69
C TYR A 91 -6.28 5.01 13.53
N GLN A 92 -5.49 4.19 14.22
CA GLN A 92 -4.05 4.12 14.01
C GLN A 92 -3.78 3.10 12.91
N PRO A 93 -3.29 3.51 11.72
CA PRO A 93 -2.86 2.54 10.72
C PRO A 93 -1.67 1.73 11.28
N LYS A 94 -1.65 0.43 10.97
CA LYS A 94 -0.59 -0.51 11.37
C LYS A 94 -0.30 -1.48 10.25
N GLY A 95 0.97 -1.84 10.11
CA GLY A 95 1.49 -2.69 9.04
C GLY A 95 2.49 -1.97 8.14
N HIS A 96 2.95 -2.69 7.13
CA HIS A 96 3.98 -2.23 6.22
C HIS A 96 3.41 -1.98 4.83
N VAL A 97 3.95 -0.99 4.14
CA VAL A 97 3.54 -0.64 2.77
C VAL A 97 4.75 -0.53 1.87
N LEU A 98 4.67 -1.16 0.71
CA LEU A 98 5.54 -0.87 -0.42
C LEU A 98 4.73 -0.10 -1.47
N VAL A 99 5.23 1.07 -1.85
CA VAL A 99 4.69 1.87 -2.96
C VAL A 99 5.76 2.04 -4.03
N PHE A 100 5.36 1.94 -5.29
CA PHE A 100 6.26 2.21 -6.41
C PHE A 100 5.54 2.77 -7.63
N HIS A 101 6.16 3.78 -8.24
CA HIS A 101 5.66 4.41 -9.45
C HIS A 101 5.83 3.47 -10.66
N PRO A 102 4.90 3.46 -11.62
CA PRO A 102 5.01 2.64 -12.83
C PRO A 102 6.33 2.83 -13.60
N ASP A 103 6.89 4.04 -13.53
CA ASP A 103 8.17 4.37 -14.19
C ASP A 103 9.35 3.56 -13.65
N LEU A 104 9.32 3.14 -12.38
CA LEU A 104 10.39 2.31 -11.79
C LEU A 104 10.59 1.01 -12.55
N ILE A 105 9.49 0.42 -13.03
CA ILE A 105 9.49 -0.88 -13.69
C ILE A 105 9.33 -0.75 -15.21
N HIS A 106 9.30 0.47 -15.74
CA HIS A 106 9.13 0.72 -17.16
C HIS A 106 10.25 0.04 -17.97
N GLY A 107 9.88 -0.68 -19.03
CA GLY A 107 10.84 -1.42 -19.87
C GLY A 107 11.38 -2.73 -19.27
N THR A 108 11.16 -3.00 -17.99
CA THR A 108 11.60 -4.25 -17.33
C THR A 108 10.67 -5.43 -17.66
N PRO A 109 11.10 -6.69 -17.45
CA PRO A 109 10.21 -7.85 -17.53
C PRO A 109 8.98 -7.73 -16.62
N LEU A 110 9.15 -7.20 -15.40
CA LEU A 110 8.04 -6.97 -14.47
C LEU A 110 7.05 -5.96 -15.06
N GLY A 111 7.51 -4.81 -15.56
CA GLY A 111 6.63 -3.81 -16.18
C GLY A 111 5.82 -4.32 -17.36
N LYS A 112 6.36 -5.29 -18.12
CA LYS A 112 5.64 -5.93 -19.24
C LYS A 112 4.52 -6.86 -18.77
N ASN A 113 4.77 -7.60 -17.69
CA ASN A 113 3.89 -8.65 -17.22
C ASN A 113 3.02 -8.24 -16.01
N ILE A 114 3.22 -7.02 -15.46
CA ILE A 114 2.58 -6.63 -14.20
C ILE A 114 1.04 -6.64 -14.27
N ARG A 115 0.50 -6.42 -15.48
CA ARG A 115 -0.95 -6.43 -15.75
C ARG A 115 -1.54 -7.84 -15.77
N ASP A 116 -0.71 -8.86 -15.96
CA ASP A 116 -1.15 -10.26 -15.97
C ASP A 116 -1.39 -10.78 -14.55
N TYR A 117 -0.85 -10.07 -13.55
CA TYR A 117 -1.14 -10.34 -12.15
C TYR A 117 -2.50 -9.78 -11.75
N SER A 118 -3.47 -10.69 -11.59
CA SER A 118 -4.86 -10.37 -11.23
C SER A 118 -4.99 -9.59 -9.93
N PHE A 119 -4.03 -9.73 -9.00
CA PHE A 119 -4.08 -9.09 -7.68
C PHE A 119 -4.12 -7.56 -7.73
N PHE A 120 -3.56 -6.90 -8.75
CA PHE A 120 -3.64 -5.44 -8.91
C PHE A 120 -4.92 -4.94 -9.60
N GLY A 121 -5.79 -5.84 -10.07
CA GLY A 121 -7.03 -5.47 -10.77
C GLY A 121 -8.12 -4.98 -9.83
N TYR A 122 -9.04 -4.13 -10.30
CA TYR A 122 -10.18 -3.63 -9.50
C TYR A 122 -11.15 -4.74 -9.04
N GLN A 123 -11.08 -5.92 -9.66
CA GLN A 123 -11.90 -7.09 -9.35
C GLN A 123 -11.15 -8.15 -8.54
N SER A 124 -9.94 -7.87 -8.01
CA SER A 124 -9.29 -8.79 -7.07
C SER A 124 -10.08 -8.79 -5.75
N ASN A 125 -11.07 -9.69 -5.69
CA ASN A 125 -11.78 -10.07 -4.47
C ASN A 125 -10.88 -10.81 -3.47
N GLU A 126 -9.57 -10.87 -3.72
CA GLU A 126 -8.63 -11.74 -3.04
C GLU A 126 -7.59 -10.86 -2.35
N ALA A 127 -7.91 -10.45 -1.14
CA ALA A 127 -6.86 -10.11 -0.20
C ALA A 127 -6.06 -11.41 0.02
N LEU A 128 -4.77 -11.41 -0.32
CA LEU A 128 -3.98 -12.64 -0.29
C LEU A 128 -3.64 -12.95 1.17
N HIS A 129 -4.32 -13.95 1.74
CA HIS A 129 -3.96 -14.47 3.05
C HIS A 129 -2.64 -15.23 2.93
N VAL A 130 -1.63 -14.74 3.64
CA VAL A 130 -0.31 -15.34 3.65
C VAL A 130 -0.08 -16.05 4.97
N SER A 131 0.62 -17.18 4.92
CA SER A 131 1.11 -17.85 6.13
C SER A 131 2.13 -16.97 6.86
N GLU A 132 2.34 -17.20 8.16
CA GLU A 132 3.37 -16.49 8.94
C GLU A 132 4.78 -16.60 8.31
N ARG A 133 5.08 -17.74 7.66
CA ARG A 133 6.33 -17.93 6.93
C ARG A 133 6.44 -16.98 5.73
N GLU A 134 5.36 -16.86 4.95
CA GLU A 134 5.32 -15.98 3.79
C GLU A 134 5.32 -14.50 4.20
N LYS A 135 4.59 -14.15 5.25
CA LYS A 135 4.64 -12.82 5.88
C LYS A 135 6.06 -12.41 6.23
N LYS A 136 6.83 -13.31 6.86
CA LYS A 136 8.25 -13.06 7.15
C LYS A 136 9.06 -12.82 5.87
N LEU A 137 8.86 -13.63 4.84
CA LEU A 137 9.58 -13.44 3.57
C LEU A 137 9.25 -12.09 2.92
N VAL A 138 7.99 -11.63 2.98
CA VAL A 138 7.61 -10.31 2.48
C VAL A 138 8.27 -9.19 3.28
N LEU A 139 8.27 -9.29 4.62
CA LEU A 139 8.96 -8.33 5.48
C LEU A 139 10.46 -8.28 5.20
N ASP A 140 11.12 -9.44 5.05
CA ASP A 140 12.54 -9.53 4.69
C ASP A 140 12.81 -8.86 3.32
N CYS A 141 11.88 -8.97 2.35
CA CYS A 141 11.97 -8.25 1.07
C CYS A 141 11.84 -6.74 1.24
N PHE A 142 10.87 -6.29 2.04
CA PHE A 142 10.68 -4.87 2.33
C PHE A 142 11.88 -4.26 3.04
N GLU A 143 12.46 -4.98 4.01
CA GLU A 143 13.67 -4.56 4.71
C GLU A 143 14.86 -4.42 3.77
N LYS A 144 15.06 -5.37 2.84
CA LYS A 144 16.13 -5.28 1.83
C LYS A 144 15.94 -4.10 0.87
N ILE A 145 14.70 -3.82 0.46
CA ILE A 145 14.41 -2.64 -0.37
C ILE A 145 14.71 -1.38 0.44
N ALA A 146 14.23 -1.29 1.69
CA ALA A 146 14.49 -0.14 2.56
C ALA A 146 15.99 0.09 2.79
N TYR A 147 16.76 -0.98 2.99
CA TYR A 147 18.22 -0.94 3.13
C TYR A 147 18.89 -0.35 1.88
N GLU A 148 18.48 -0.76 0.68
CA GLU A 148 19.01 -0.22 -0.57
C GLU A 148 18.65 1.27 -0.73
N LEU A 149 17.44 1.68 -0.31
CA LEU A 149 17.01 3.08 -0.39
C LEU A 149 17.74 4.01 0.58
N ASP A 150 18.30 3.48 1.67
CA ASP A 150 19.12 4.24 2.63
C ASP A 150 20.53 4.50 2.11
N HIS A 151 20.96 3.77 1.07
CA HIS A 151 22.22 4.06 0.38
C HIS A 151 22.02 5.26 -0.54
N ALA A 152 22.97 6.20 -0.49
CA ALA A 152 22.97 7.32 -1.41
C ALA A 152 22.97 6.80 -2.85
N ILE A 153 22.02 7.29 -3.65
CA ILE A 153 22.06 7.18 -5.10
C ILE A 153 23.31 7.97 -5.54
N ASP A 154 24.38 7.26 -5.90
CA ASP A 154 25.54 7.85 -6.62
C ASP A 154 25.14 8.12 -8.08
#